data_AF-A0A843F157-F1
#
_entry.id   AF-A0A843F157-F1
#
_cell.length_a   1.000
_cell.length_b   1.000
_cell.length_c   1.000
_cell.angle_alpha   90.00
_cell.angle_beta   90.00
_cell.angle_gamma   90.00
#
_symmetry.space_group_name_H-M   'P 1'
#
loop_
_entity.id
_entity.type
_entity.pdbx_description
1 polymer ?
#
loop_
_entity_poly.entity_id
_entity_poly.type
_entity_poly.pdbx_seq_one_letter_code
_entity_poly.pdbx_strand_id
1 'polypeptide(L)'
;MDLKKIGIVLIFIGIAVTIFSIGNDKIFVPALTVTVLGFFITVVGFVSDIRKRKIINDRLDNDIGTVLQPLITKYSNLNRQYRSEFEGEEYAEKRLQLNRDLEREITEKLPYLESREIKKIVIQFSQEQDKLD
;
A
#
# COMPACT_ATOMS: atom_id res chain seq x y z
N MET A 1 8.28 -17.15 -4.67
CA MET A 1 9.63 -16.84 -5.18
C MET A 1 9.54 -15.55 -5.99
N ASP A 2 10.36 -14.54 -5.70
CA ASP A 2 10.25 -13.21 -6.34
C ASP A 2 10.80 -13.29 -7.78
N LEU A 3 9.90 -13.15 -8.76
CA LEU A 3 10.23 -13.24 -10.20
C LEU A 3 11.36 -12.28 -10.58
N LYS A 4 11.41 -11.09 -9.95
CA LYS A 4 12.46 -10.09 -10.18
C LYS A 4 13.80 -10.59 -9.69
N LYS A 5 13.86 -11.22 -8.51
CA LYS A 5 15.10 -11.78 -7.96
C LYS A 5 15.64 -12.92 -8.83
N ILE A 6 14.76 -13.78 -9.35
CA ILE A 6 15.14 -14.86 -10.27
C ILE A 6 15.74 -14.28 -11.55
N GLY A 7 15.07 -13.28 -12.14
CA GLY A 7 15.54 -12.60 -13.34
C GLY A 7 16.89 -11.92 -13.13
N ILE A 8 17.09 -11.24 -11.99
CA ILE A 8 18.37 -10.61 -11.63
C ILE A 8 19.50 -11.64 -11.53
N VAL A 9 19.26 -12.78 -10.86
CA VAL A 9 20.26 -13.86 -10.75
C VAL A 9 20.63 -14.42 -12.12
N LEU A 10 19.65 -14.63 -13.01
CA LEU A 10 19.90 -15.09 -14.37
C LEU A 10 20.72 -14.10 -15.20
N ILE A 11 20.48 -12.80 -15.04
CA ILE A 11 21.28 -11.75 -15.69
C ILE A 11 22.74 -11.82 -15.23
N PHE A 12 22.99 -11.92 -13.92
CA PHE A 12 24.37 -12.00 -13.40
C PHE A 12 25.11 -13.24 -13.89
N ILE A 13 24.45 -14.40 -13.89
CA ILE A 13 25.03 -15.65 -14.41
C ILE A 13 25.30 -15.51 -15.93
N GLY A 14 24.33 -15.00 -16.67
CA GLY A 14 24.44 -14.80 -18.11
C GLY A 14 25.59 -13.87 -18.49
N ILE A 15 25.74 -12.73 -17.80
CA ILE A 15 26.84 -11.78 -18.02
C ILE A 15 28.19 -12.43 -17.69
N ALA A 16 28.31 -13.13 -16.56
CA ALA A 16 29.55 -13.78 -16.17
C ALA A 16 30.00 -14.83 -17.20
N VAL A 17 29.08 -15.66 -17.67
CA VAL A 17 29.37 -16.68 -18.70
C VAL A 17 29.69 -16.03 -20.06
N THR A 18 29.03 -14.92 -20.39
CA THR A 18 29.28 -14.16 -21.62
C THR A 18 30.70 -13.60 -21.63
N ILE A 19 31.14 -12.96 -20.53
CA ILE A 19 32.50 -12.41 -20.40
C ILE A 19 33.56 -13.52 -20.48
N PHE A 20 33.33 -14.64 -19.81
CA PHE A 20 34.26 -15.77 -19.82
C PHE A 20 34.37 -16.44 -21.20
N SER A 21 33.34 -16.31 -22.05
CA SER A 21 33.22 -17.03 -23.33
C SER A 21 33.34 -16.14 -24.57
N ILE A 22 33.92 -14.94 -24.46
CA ILE A 22 34.08 -13.96 -25.55
C ILE A 22 34.77 -14.55 -26.80
N GLY A 23 35.59 -15.59 -26.65
CA GLY A 23 36.27 -16.28 -27.75
C GLY A 23 35.58 -17.55 -28.27
N ASN A 24 34.40 -17.92 -27.76
CA ASN A 24 33.68 -19.13 -28.16
C ASN A 24 32.21 -18.84 -28.46
N ASP A 25 31.93 -18.57 -29.73
CA ASP A 25 30.60 -18.22 -30.24
C ASP A 25 29.51 -19.24 -29.87
N LYS A 26 29.87 -20.53 -29.75
CA LYS A 26 28.92 -21.59 -29.38
C LYS A 26 28.38 -21.46 -27.96
N ILE A 27 29.13 -20.80 -27.07
CA ILE A 27 28.74 -20.57 -25.66
C ILE A 27 28.29 -19.12 -25.47
N PHE A 28 28.89 -18.19 -26.21
CA PHE A 28 28.54 -16.78 -26.20
C PHE A 28 27.07 -16.54 -26.55
N VAL A 29 26.57 -17.10 -27.66
CA VAL A 29 25.19 -16.89 -28.13
C VAL A 29 24.15 -17.42 -27.11
N PRO A 30 24.30 -18.65 -26.56
CA PRO A 30 23.44 -19.11 -25.47
C PRO A 30 23.50 -18.26 -24.21
N ALA A 31 24.69 -17.82 -23.79
CA ALA A 31 24.86 -17.00 -22.59
C ALA A 31 24.17 -15.63 -22.73
N LEU A 32 24.26 -15.02 -23.91
CA LEU A 32 23.58 -13.77 -24.23
C LEU A 32 22.05 -13.98 -24.26
N THR A 33 21.58 -15.11 -24.79
CA THR A 33 20.15 -15.49 -24.78
C THR A 33 19.62 -15.64 -23.35
N VAL A 34 20.37 -16.30 -22.46
CA VAL A 34 20.02 -16.43 -21.04
C VAL A 34 19.96 -15.06 -20.36
N THR A 35 20.88 -14.16 -20.70
CA THR A 35 20.90 -12.78 -20.17
C THR A 35 19.65 -12.01 -20.60
N VAL A 36 19.26 -12.10 -21.88
CA VAL A 36 18.04 -11.46 -22.41
C VAL A 36 16.79 -12.04 -21.77
N LEU A 37 16.71 -13.35 -21.58
CA LEU A 37 15.61 -14.01 -20.86
C LEU A 37 15.53 -13.54 -19.39
N GLY A 38 16.67 -13.41 -18.71
CA GLY A 38 16.74 -12.86 -17.35
C GLY A 38 16.20 -11.43 -17.28
N PHE A 39 16.51 -10.61 -18.27
CA PHE A 39 15.94 -9.26 -18.42
C PHE A 39 14.42 -9.30 -18.58
N PHE A 40 13.92 -10.14 -19.49
CA PHE A 40 12.49 -10.29 -19.72
C PHE A 40 11.72 -10.71 -18.47
N ILE A 41 12.23 -11.72 -17.74
CA ILE A 41 11.65 -12.20 -16.49
C ILE A 41 11.62 -11.08 -15.44
N THR A 42 12.70 -10.30 -15.32
CA THR A 42 12.77 -9.15 -14.42
C THR A 42 11.69 -8.11 -14.75
N VAL A 43 11.55 -7.73 -16.02
CA VAL A 43 10.54 -6.77 -16.48
C VAL A 43 9.13 -7.26 -16.21
N VAL A 44 8.82 -8.52 -16.53
CA VAL A 44 7.51 -9.13 -16.24
C VAL A 44 7.22 -9.10 -14.73
N GLY A 45 8.22 -9.39 -13.90
CA GLY A 45 8.12 -9.28 -12.44
C GLY A 45 7.74 -7.87 -11.98
N PHE A 46 8.39 -6.83 -12.53
CA PHE A 46 8.04 -5.44 -12.24
C PHE A 46 6.63 -5.07 -12.70
N VAL A 47 6.24 -5.44 -13.92
CA VAL A 47 4.90 -5.16 -14.46
C VAL A 47 3.81 -5.83 -13.63
N SER A 48 4.04 -7.06 -13.18
CA SER A 48 3.12 -7.79 -12.31
C SER A 48 2.89 -7.06 -10.98
N ASP A 49 3.96 -6.57 -10.36
CA ASP A 49 3.87 -5.80 -9.11
C ASP A 49 3.16 -4.46 -9.29
N ILE A 50 3.43 -3.75 -10.40
CA ILE A 50 2.71 -2.51 -10.73
C ILE A 50 1.21 -2.80 -10.91
N ARG A 51 0.85 -3.87 -11.61
CA ARG A 51 -0.55 -4.26 -11.81
C ARG A 51 -1.24 -4.61 -10.49
N LYS A 52 -0.57 -5.35 -9.59
CA LYS A 52 -1.10 -5.66 -8.26
C LYS A 52 -1.36 -4.39 -7.44
N ARG A 53 -0.39 -3.46 -7.44
CA ARG A 53 -0.56 -2.16 -6.77
C ARG A 53 -1.71 -1.35 -7.37
N LYS A 54 -1.85 -1.36 -8.70
CA LYS A 54 -2.96 -0.69 -9.38
C LYS A 54 -4.31 -1.24 -8.92
N ILE A 55 -4.47 -2.57 -8.83
CA ILE A 55 -5.72 -3.19 -8.35
C ILE A 55 -6.04 -2.78 -6.91
N ILE A 56 -5.04 -2.70 -6.04
CA ILE A 56 -5.22 -2.25 -4.65
C ILE A 56 -5.64 -0.78 -4.62
N ASN A 57 -4.99 0.09 -5.41
CA ASN A 57 -5.37 1.49 -5.51
C ASN A 57 -6.79 1.68 -6.09
N ASP A 58 -7.13 0.96 -7.14
CA ASP A 58 -8.48 1.04 -7.76
C ASP A 58 -9.56 0.57 -6.77
N ARG A 59 -9.25 -0.41 -5.90
CA ARG A 59 -10.15 -0.81 -4.80
C ARG A 59 -10.24 0.28 -3.73
N LEU A 60 -9.11 0.86 -3.33
CA LEU A 60 -9.07 1.92 -2.34
C LEU A 60 -9.85 3.15 -2.79
N ASP A 61 -9.75 3.56 -4.06
CA ASP A 61 -10.53 4.68 -4.62
C ASP A 61 -12.04 4.43 -4.52
N ASN A 62 -12.49 3.20 -4.80
CA ASN A 62 -13.89 2.83 -4.63
C ASN A 62 -14.30 2.79 -3.15
N ASP A 63 -13.43 2.28 -2.29
CA ASP A 63 -13.67 2.17 -0.85
C ASP A 63 -13.65 3.54 -0.15
N ILE A 64 -12.93 4.54 -0.69
CA ILE A 64 -12.98 5.92 -0.22
C ILE A 64 -14.41 6.46 -0.29
N GLY A 65 -15.07 6.32 -1.43
CA GLY A 65 -16.43 6.82 -1.61
C GLY A 65 -17.49 5.99 -0.88
N THR A 66 -17.30 4.68 -0.79
CA THR A 66 -18.35 3.75 -0.30
C THR A 66 -18.24 3.42 1.18
N VAL A 67 -17.03 3.44 1.76
CA VAL A 67 -16.75 3.05 3.14
C VAL A 67 -16.23 4.23 3.94
N LEU A 68 -15.17 4.86 3.46
CA LEU A 68 -14.38 5.83 4.21
C LEU A 68 -15.15 7.16 4.39
N GLN A 69 -15.73 7.71 3.33
CA GLN A 69 -16.49 8.96 3.38
C GLN A 69 -17.76 8.86 4.26
N PRO A 70 -18.57 7.78 4.19
CA PRO A 70 -19.66 7.56 5.14
C PRO A 70 -19.20 7.43 6.60
N LEU A 71 -18.09 6.73 6.85
CA LEU A 71 -17.51 6.64 8.20
C LEU A 71 -17.10 8.01 8.72
N ILE A 72 -16.33 8.77 7.95
CA ILE A 72 -15.90 10.12 8.32
C ILE A 72 -17.11 11.03 8.61
N THR A 73 -18.17 10.92 7.82
CA THR A 73 -19.42 11.67 8.03
C THR A 73 -20.12 11.24 9.33
N LYS A 74 -20.27 9.93 9.56
CA LYS A 74 -20.87 9.37 10.79
C LYS A 74 -20.12 9.87 12.03
N TYR A 75 -18.80 9.75 12.02
CA TYR A 75 -17.95 10.12 13.15
C TYR A 75 -17.82 11.65 13.33
N SER A 76 -17.88 12.44 12.26
CA SER A 76 -17.94 13.90 12.39
C SER A 76 -19.27 14.36 13.00
N ASN A 77 -20.40 13.77 12.61
CA ASN A 77 -21.69 14.06 13.24
C ASN A 77 -21.71 13.65 14.71
N LEU A 78 -21.11 12.49 15.04
CA LEU A 78 -20.97 12.04 16.43
C LEU A 78 -20.10 13.00 17.25
N ASN A 79 -19.00 13.49 16.69
CA ASN A 79 -18.14 14.47 17.35
C ASN A 79 -18.90 15.79 17.63
N ARG A 80 -19.75 16.23 16.70
CA ARG A 80 -20.64 17.40 16.91
C ARG A 80 -21.64 17.17 18.03
N GLN A 81 -22.24 15.98 18.12
CA GLN A 81 -23.14 15.61 19.22
C GLN A 81 -22.41 15.61 20.56
N TYR A 82 -21.23 14.99 20.62
CA TYR A 82 -20.42 14.98 21.84
C TYR A 82 -20.03 16.38 22.29
N ARG A 83 -19.74 17.28 21.35
CA ARG A 83 -19.44 18.67 21.67
C ARG A 83 -20.66 19.44 22.19
N SER A 84 -21.87 19.09 21.78
CA SER A 84 -23.10 19.70 22.32
C SER A 84 -23.54 19.12 23.66
N GLU A 85 -23.11 17.90 23.99
CA GLU A 85 -23.56 17.16 25.18
C GLU A 85 -22.52 17.16 26.32
N PHE A 86 -21.24 17.30 26.01
CA PHE A 86 -20.13 17.19 26.96
C PHE A 86 -19.18 18.38 26.85
N GLU A 87 -18.59 18.78 27.98
CA GLU A 87 -17.58 19.84 28.05
C GLU A 87 -16.32 19.35 28.81
N GLY A 88 -15.19 20.00 28.56
CA GLY A 88 -13.94 19.77 29.31
C GLY A 88 -13.37 18.34 29.17
N GLU A 89 -13.06 17.71 30.30
CA GLU A 89 -12.42 16.38 30.35
C GLU A 89 -13.32 15.28 29.78
N GLU A 90 -14.63 15.36 30.00
CA GLU A 90 -15.58 14.35 29.52
C GLU A 90 -15.66 14.34 27.99
N TYR A 91 -15.60 15.52 27.36
CA TYR A 91 -15.47 15.65 25.91
C TYR A 91 -14.15 15.05 25.39
N ALA A 92 -13.04 15.27 26.09
CA ALA A 92 -11.73 14.72 25.72
C ALA A 92 -11.72 13.18 25.76
N GLU A 93 -12.35 12.57 26.77
CA GLU A 93 -12.48 11.12 26.84
C GLU A 93 -13.35 10.56 25.71
N LYS A 94 -14.48 11.21 25.41
CA LYS A 94 -15.37 10.83 24.30
C LYS A 94 -14.67 10.94 22.95
N ARG A 95 -13.85 11.96 22.75
CA ARG A 95 -12.96 12.14 21.58
C ARG A 95 -11.95 10.99 21.43
N LEU A 96 -11.34 10.55 22.53
CA LEU A 96 -10.42 9.42 22.50
C LEU A 96 -11.14 8.10 22.17
N GLN A 97 -12.33 7.88 22.72
CA GLN A 97 -13.17 6.72 22.38
C GLN A 97 -13.57 6.75 20.90
N LEU A 98 -13.99 7.91 20.39
CA LEU A 98 -14.37 8.14 19.00
C LEU A 98 -13.24 7.75 18.04
N ASN A 99 -12.01 8.19 18.31
CA ASN A 99 -10.85 7.85 17.49
C ASN A 99 -10.54 6.35 17.50
N ARG A 100 -10.67 5.67 18.66
CA ARG A 100 -10.48 4.21 18.75
C ARG A 100 -11.55 3.44 17.99
N ASP A 101 -12.80 3.89 18.08
CA ASP A 101 -13.92 3.27 17.37
C ASP A 101 -13.78 3.44 15.86
N LEU A 102 -13.37 4.63 15.40
CA LEU A 102 -13.07 4.87 13.99
C LEU A 102 -11.92 3.98 13.50
N GLU A 103 -10.83 3.84 14.28
CA GLU A 103 -9.71 2.94 13.94
C GLU A 103 -10.19 1.48 13.80
N ARG A 104 -11.04 1.02 14.73
CA ARG A 104 -11.61 -0.33 14.70
C ARG A 104 -12.52 -0.54 13.50
N GLU A 105 -13.47 0.35 13.23
CA GLU A 105 -14.39 0.21 12.10
C GLU A 105 -13.65 0.27 10.74
N ILE A 106 -12.61 1.10 10.61
CA ILE A 106 -11.77 1.11 9.41
C ILE A 106 -11.02 -0.22 9.25
N THR A 107 -10.47 -0.76 10.35
CA THR A 107 -9.76 -2.05 10.32
C THR A 107 -10.67 -3.20 9.90
N GLU A 108 -11.91 -3.21 10.39
CA GLU A 108 -12.91 -4.24 10.05
C GLU A 108 -13.36 -4.14 8.59
N LYS A 109 -13.59 -2.92 8.08
CA LYS A 109 -14.10 -2.72 6.71
C LYS A 109 -13.01 -2.72 5.64
N LEU A 110 -11.79 -2.34 5.99
CA LEU A 110 -10.64 -2.26 5.08
C LEU A 110 -9.47 -3.12 5.60
N PRO A 111 -9.63 -4.46 5.67
CA PRO A 111 -8.65 -5.35 6.28
C PRO A 111 -7.33 -5.46 5.50
N TYR A 112 -7.28 -4.92 4.29
CA TYR A 112 -6.09 -4.89 3.45
C TYR A 112 -5.18 -3.68 3.71
N LEU A 113 -5.64 -2.69 4.49
CA LEU A 113 -4.84 -1.53 4.87
C LEU A 113 -3.90 -1.89 6.03
N GLU A 114 -2.69 -1.35 6.01
CA GLU A 114 -1.77 -1.50 7.13
C GLU A 114 -2.22 -0.63 8.32
N SER A 115 -2.01 -1.10 9.55
CA SER A 115 -2.35 -0.33 10.77
C SER A 115 -1.75 1.08 10.77
N ARG A 116 -0.56 1.28 10.16
CA ARG A 116 0.07 2.59 10.03
C ARG A 116 -0.72 3.54 9.13
N GLU A 117 -1.35 3.03 8.08
CA GLU A 117 -2.17 3.81 7.15
C GLU A 117 -3.49 4.21 7.82
N ILE A 118 -4.13 3.26 8.52
CA ILE A 118 -5.35 3.52 9.30
C ILE A 118 -5.11 4.60 10.34
N LYS A 119 -4.00 4.53 11.10
CA LYS A 119 -3.64 5.56 12.08
C LYS A 119 -3.47 6.94 11.47
N LYS A 120 -2.89 7.05 10.27
CA LYS A 120 -2.77 8.34 9.58
C LYS A 120 -4.14 8.92 9.23
N ILE A 121 -5.08 8.09 8.77
CA ILE A 121 -6.46 8.50 8.48
C ILE A 121 -7.12 9.06 9.73
N VAL A 122 -7.05 8.34 10.87
CA VAL A 122 -7.65 8.77 12.13
C VAL A 122 -7.01 10.06 12.66
N ILE A 123 -5.68 10.18 12.60
CA ILE A 123 -4.98 11.41 12.99
C ILE A 123 -5.42 12.58 12.12
N GLN A 124 -5.46 12.40 10.80
CA GLN A 124 -5.86 13.46 9.88
C GLN A 124 -7.32 13.86 10.12
N PHE A 125 -8.21 12.89 10.33
CA PHE A 125 -9.60 13.14 10.71
C PHE A 125 -9.68 13.99 11.99
N SER A 126 -8.95 13.60 13.05
CA SER A 126 -8.92 14.34 14.31
C SER A 126 -8.42 15.78 14.11
N GLN A 127 -7.35 15.97 13.33
CA GLN A 127 -6.82 17.30 13.00
C GLN A 127 -7.79 18.15 12.18
N GLU A 128 -8.55 17.53 11.27
CA GLU A 128 -9.57 18.23 10.48
C GLU A 128 -10.77 18.62 11.34
N GLN A 129 -11.16 17.80 12.32
CA GLN A 129 -12.17 18.18 13.30
C GLN A 129 -11.72 19.38 14.15
N ASP A 130 -10.44 19.43 14.54
CA ASP A 130 -9.88 20.53 15.35
C ASP A 130 -9.76 21.85 14.57
N LYS A 131 -9.77 21.81 13.23
CA LYS A 131 -9.80 23.00 12.36
C LYS A 131 -11.20 23.52 12.07
N LEU A 132 -12.22 22.70 12.35
CA LEU A 132 -13.63 23.10 12.25
C LEU A 132 -14.11 23.80 13.53
N ASP A 133 -13.20 23.99 14.50
CA ASP A 133 -13.31 24.90 15.64
C ASP A 133 -13.03 26.35 15.23
#